data_AF-A0A0C9XL13-F1
#
_entry.id   AF-A0A0C9XL13-F1
#
_cell.length_a   1.000
_cell.length_b   1.000
_cell.length_c   1.000
_cell.angle_alpha   90.00
_cell.angle_beta   90.00
_cell.angle_gamma   90.00
#
_symmetry.space_group_name_H-M   'P 1'
#
loop_
_entity.id
_entity.type
_entity.pdbx_description
1 polymer ?
#
loop_
_entity_poly.entity_id
_entity_poly.type
_entity_poly.pdbx_seq_one_letter_code
_entity_poly.pdbx_strand_id
1 'polypeptide(L)'
;MVAGMKNEKTAHLADRVMLLVGMKAMVIVNLATDKELANGTRGTIDDIVLDPREILGDVEEDSSYHLKYPPALVLFKPNAEVKHHFRGLKDSILLITPSDRSFSMKDENGKSFTIHRRQMAMTPAYAFTNFKSQGQTLIAIFVDLAPPPKGGLSAFSAYVALSRSQEQLRIEDARLEALAKQTALVGVAPMQLVENGR
;
A
#
# COMPACT_ATOMS: atom_id res chain seq x y z
N MET A 1 -11.84 -3.45 10.89
CA MET A 1 -12.25 -4.29 9.76
C MET A 1 -13.74 -4.48 9.93
N VAL A 2 -14.57 -4.25 8.92
CA VAL A 2 -15.97 -4.72 9.04
C VAL A 2 -15.93 -6.22 8.76
N ALA A 3 -16.07 -7.03 9.81
CA ALA A 3 -15.91 -8.48 9.74
C ALA A 3 -16.81 -9.07 8.64
N GLY A 4 -16.26 -9.93 7.79
CA GLY A 4 -17.02 -10.73 6.81
C GLY A 4 -17.22 -10.14 5.40
N MET A 5 -16.62 -9.01 5.03
CA MET A 5 -16.83 -8.40 3.70
C MET A 5 -15.60 -8.30 2.80
N LYS A 6 -15.82 -8.46 1.49
CA LYS A 6 -14.82 -8.21 0.43
C LYS A 6 -14.56 -6.71 0.26
N ASN A 7 -13.31 -6.31 0.01
CA ASN A 7 -12.86 -4.91 -0.13
C ASN A 7 -13.64 -4.06 -1.14
N GLU A 8 -14.28 -4.67 -2.13
CA GLU A 8 -15.17 -4.00 -3.10
C GLU A 8 -16.34 -3.30 -2.43
N LYS A 9 -16.86 -3.86 -1.32
CA LYS A 9 -17.99 -3.32 -0.56
C LYS A 9 -17.59 -2.24 0.45
N THR A 10 -16.29 -1.98 0.62
CA THR A 10 -15.72 -0.96 1.53
C THR A 10 -15.02 0.17 0.77
N ALA A 11 -15.44 0.41 -0.48
CA ALA A 11 -14.83 1.39 -1.38
C ALA A 11 -13.31 1.19 -1.60
N HIS A 12 -12.83 -0.05 -1.47
CA HIS A 12 -11.42 -0.42 -1.58
C HIS A 12 -10.47 0.30 -0.61
N LEU A 13 -10.99 0.85 0.48
CA LEU A 13 -10.17 1.47 1.51
C LEU A 13 -9.71 0.43 2.52
N ALA A 14 -8.40 0.39 2.76
CA ALA A 14 -7.81 -0.40 3.82
C ALA A 14 -8.40 0.00 5.17
N ASP A 15 -8.47 -0.98 6.07
CA ASP A 15 -8.95 -0.78 7.43
C ASP A 15 -7.97 0.07 8.26
N ARG A 16 -6.68 -0.19 8.05
CA ARG A 16 -5.57 0.56 8.61
C ARG A 16 -4.63 0.95 7.49
N VAL A 17 -4.08 2.16 7.58
CA VAL A 17 -3.04 2.63 6.68
C VAL A 17 -1.80 2.88 7.53
N MET A 18 -0.76 2.07 7.33
CA MET A 18 0.53 2.30 7.96
C MET A 18 1.29 3.36 7.17
N LEU A 19 1.80 4.35 7.88
CA LEU A 19 2.58 5.44 7.32
C LEU A 19 3.88 5.56 8.11
N LEU A 20 4.96 5.81 7.40
CA LEU A 20 6.28 6.01 7.99
C LEU A 20 7.03 7.05 7.14
N VAL A 21 7.78 7.92 7.81
CA VAL A 21 8.68 8.84 7.12
C VAL A 21 9.76 8.05 6.38
N GLY A 22 10.02 8.39 5.12
CA GLY A 22 10.90 7.64 4.23
C GLY A 22 10.24 6.45 3.52
N MET A 23 8.99 6.11 3.85
CA MET A 23 8.27 5.01 3.21
C MET A 23 7.99 5.28 1.73
N LYS A 24 8.19 4.26 0.88
CA LYS A 24 7.69 4.28 -0.49
C LYS A 24 6.18 4.09 -0.49
N ALA A 25 5.46 5.09 -0.98
CA ALA A 25 4.00 5.12 -0.99
C ALA A 25 3.46 5.36 -2.39
N MET A 26 2.24 4.88 -2.61
CA MET A 26 1.46 5.08 -3.82
C MET A 26 0.14 5.73 -3.46
N VAL A 27 -0.23 6.73 -4.25
CA VAL A 27 -1.52 7.41 -4.15
C VAL A 27 -2.60 6.56 -4.79
N ILE A 28 -3.73 6.35 -4.11
CA ILE A 28 -4.78 5.41 -4.55
C ILE A 28 -6.04 6.09 -5.09
N VAL A 29 -6.14 7.41 -5.02
CA VAL A 29 -7.26 8.17 -5.59
C VAL A 29 -6.74 9.33 -6.42
N ASN A 30 -7.54 9.77 -7.39
CA ASN A 30 -7.27 11.00 -8.12
C ASN A 30 -7.56 12.18 -7.18
N LEU A 31 -6.52 12.71 -6.55
CA LEU A 31 -6.63 13.89 -5.67
C LEU A 31 -6.63 15.18 -6.49
N ALA A 32 -5.81 15.24 -7.54
CA ALA A 32 -5.78 16.36 -8.48
C ALA A 32 -5.14 15.91 -9.79
N THR A 33 -5.97 15.53 -10.77
CA THR A 33 -5.51 15.08 -12.09
C THR A 33 -4.67 16.15 -12.79
N ASP A 34 -5.01 17.43 -12.60
CA ASP A 34 -4.32 18.58 -13.19
C ASP A 34 -2.97 18.91 -12.52
N LYS A 35 -2.67 18.29 -11.36
CA LYS A 35 -1.42 18.49 -10.61
C LYS A 35 -0.57 17.23 -10.54
N GLU A 36 -0.75 16.30 -11.50
CA GLU A 36 0.00 15.03 -11.61
C GLU A 36 -0.14 14.11 -10.38
N LEU A 37 -1.12 14.38 -9.50
CA LEU A 37 -1.45 13.58 -8.32
C LEU A 37 -2.67 12.71 -8.61
N ALA A 38 -2.42 11.67 -9.41
CA ALA A 38 -3.41 10.71 -9.83
C ALA A 38 -3.24 9.37 -9.09
N ASN A 39 -4.24 8.50 -9.23
CA ASN A 39 -4.13 7.12 -8.80
C ASN A 39 -2.93 6.45 -9.48
N GLY A 40 -2.06 5.84 -8.69
CA GLY A 40 -0.83 5.20 -9.14
C GLY A 40 0.42 6.08 -9.02
N THR A 41 0.30 7.38 -8.70
CA THR A 41 1.49 8.22 -8.47
C THR A 41 2.30 7.66 -7.31
N ARG A 42 3.60 7.41 -7.54
CA ARG A 42 4.53 6.84 -6.56
C ARG A 42 5.51 7.88 -6.08
N GLY A 43 5.97 7.69 -4.86
CA GLY A 43 6.89 8.62 -4.22
C GLY A 43 7.34 8.14 -2.86
N THR A 44 7.91 9.07 -2.11
CA THR A 44 8.39 8.85 -0.75
C THR A 44 7.67 9.82 0.18
N ILE A 45 7.29 9.34 1.36
CA ILE A 45 6.80 10.23 2.43
C ILE A 45 8.00 11.00 2.99
N ASP A 46 8.01 12.32 2.82
CA ASP A 46 9.05 13.21 3.39
C ASP A 46 8.77 13.50 4.86
N ASP A 47 7.50 13.73 5.21
CA ASP A 47 7.09 14.03 6.58
C ASP A 47 5.59 13.75 6.82
N ILE A 48 5.20 13.61 8.08
CA ILE A 48 3.82 13.35 8.52
C ILE A 48 3.44 14.39 9.58
N VAL A 49 2.45 15.22 9.28
CA VAL A 49 1.93 16.20 10.23
C VAL A 49 0.67 15.63 10.87
N LEU A 50 0.72 15.43 12.18
CA LEU A 50 -0.39 14.88 12.96
C LEU A 50 -1.54 15.89 13.10
N ASP A 51 -2.74 15.39 13.38
CA ASP A 51 -3.88 16.24 13.73
C ASP A 51 -3.58 16.96 15.07
N PRO A 52 -3.84 18.27 15.21
CA PRO A 52 -3.61 19.00 16.46
C PRO A 52 -4.40 18.46 17.66
N ARG A 53 -5.46 17.68 17.43
CA ARG A 53 -6.25 17.03 18.47
C ARG A 53 -5.65 15.70 18.92
N GLU A 54 -4.61 15.23 18.24
CA GLU A 54 -3.93 14.00 18.58
C GLU A 54 -3.11 14.19 19.87
N ILE A 55 -3.25 13.25 20.79
CA ILE A 55 -2.44 13.18 22.00
C ILE A 55 -1.68 11.86 21.89
N LEU A 56 -0.38 11.95 21.64
CA LEU A 56 0.47 10.76 21.53
C LEU A 56 0.55 10.10 22.91
N GLY A 57 0.01 8.88 22.99
CA GLY A 57 0.17 8.00 24.15
C GLY A 57 1.48 7.22 24.09
N ASP A 58 1.52 6.13 24.85
CA ASP A 58 2.65 5.21 24.83
C ASP A 58 2.77 4.50 23.47
N VAL A 59 4.01 4.15 23.14
CA VAL A 59 4.31 3.36 21.94
C VAL A 59 3.82 1.93 22.18
N GLU A 60 3.12 1.36 21.19
CA GLU A 60 2.67 -0.02 21.23
C GLU A 60 3.87 -1.00 21.17
N GLU A 61 3.66 -2.28 21.48
CA GLU A 61 4.73 -3.30 21.48
C GLU A 61 5.44 -3.44 20.11
N ASP A 62 4.75 -3.09 19.02
CA ASP A 62 5.28 -3.12 17.65
C ASP A 62 6.00 -1.84 17.23
N SER A 63 6.31 -0.95 18.18
CA SER A 63 6.93 0.36 17.92
C SER A 63 6.09 1.30 17.03
N SER A 64 4.77 1.12 17.00
CA SER A 64 3.85 1.96 16.24
C SER A 64 3.02 2.88 17.13
N TYR A 65 2.51 3.96 16.52
CA TYR A 65 1.51 4.84 17.13
C TYR A 65 0.15 4.63 16.47
N HIS A 66 -0.83 4.27 17.30
CA HIS A 66 -2.23 4.18 16.87
C HIS A 66 -2.91 5.52 17.00
N LEU A 67 -3.04 6.22 15.86
CA LEU A 67 -3.66 7.54 15.84
C LEU A 67 -5.18 7.45 15.96
N LYS A 68 -5.77 8.32 16.80
CA LYS A 68 -7.22 8.47 16.91
C LYS A 68 -7.79 9.27 15.74
N TYR A 69 -7.08 10.30 15.30
CA TYR A 69 -7.41 11.11 14.13
C TYR A 69 -6.45 10.79 12.99
N PRO A 70 -6.91 10.78 11.72
CA PRO A 70 -5.98 10.69 10.61
C PRO A 70 -5.01 11.88 10.65
N PRO A 71 -3.75 11.72 10.18
CA PRO A 71 -2.83 12.85 10.08
C PRO A 71 -3.46 14.05 9.39
N ALA A 72 -3.15 15.26 9.83
CA ALA A 72 -3.68 16.48 9.22
C ALA A 72 -3.26 16.57 7.74
N LEU A 73 -1.99 16.25 7.46
CA LEU A 73 -1.45 16.16 6.12
C LEU A 73 -0.18 15.30 6.08
N VAL A 74 0.17 14.83 4.90
CA VAL A 74 1.41 14.11 4.60
C VAL A 74 2.17 14.86 3.52
N LEU A 75 3.46 15.10 3.75
CA LEU A 75 4.37 15.66 2.76
C LEU A 75 4.86 14.50 1.90
N PHE A 76 4.48 14.50 0.63
CA PHE A 76 4.77 13.44 -0.30
C PHE A 76 5.64 13.97 -1.43
N LYS A 77 6.80 13.33 -1.63
CA LYS A 77 7.71 13.63 -2.73
C LYS A 77 7.52 12.59 -3.85
N PRO A 78 6.87 12.92 -4.97
CA PRO A 78 6.73 11.99 -6.08
C PRO A 78 8.09 11.61 -6.67
N ASN A 79 8.14 10.44 -7.30
CA ASN A 79 9.33 10.00 -8.03
C ASN A 79 9.51 10.79 -9.34
N ALA A 80 8.40 11.22 -9.94
CA ALA A 80 8.41 12.13 -11.07
C ALA A 80 8.64 13.56 -10.58
N GLU A 81 9.37 14.34 -11.37
CA GLU A 81 9.60 15.75 -11.07
C GLU A 81 8.31 16.53 -11.25
N VAL A 82 7.85 17.18 -10.18
CA VAL A 82 6.64 18.01 -10.22
C VAL A 82 7.05 19.45 -10.46
N LYS A 83 6.45 20.09 -11.46
CA LYS A 83 6.74 21.49 -11.84
C LYS A 83 6.24 22.54 -10.85
N HIS A 84 5.46 22.12 -9.86
CA HIS A 84 4.83 23.00 -8.89
C HIS A 84 5.71 23.19 -7.66
N HIS A 85 5.96 24.46 -7.33
CA HIS A 85 6.72 24.88 -6.16
C HIS A 85 5.79 25.65 -5.23
N PHE A 86 5.74 25.23 -3.97
CA PHE A 86 5.01 25.95 -2.93
C PHE A 86 6.01 26.74 -2.09
N ARG A 87 5.77 28.04 -1.94
CA ARG A 87 6.64 28.91 -1.14
C ARG A 87 6.74 28.39 0.29
N GLY A 88 7.96 28.11 0.75
CA GLY A 88 8.23 27.59 2.09
C GLY A 88 8.23 26.06 2.21
N LEU A 89 8.01 25.32 1.12
CA LEU A 89 8.21 23.87 1.05
C LEU A 89 9.45 23.56 0.21
N LYS A 90 10.05 22.40 0.46
CA LYS A 90 11.13 21.89 -0.40
C LYS A 90 10.59 21.63 -1.81
N ASP A 91 11.47 21.71 -2.80
CA ASP A 91 11.12 21.48 -4.20
C ASP A 91 10.49 20.09 -4.40
N SER A 92 9.46 20.05 -5.26
CA SER A 92 8.70 18.84 -5.61
C SER A 92 8.01 18.11 -4.45
N ILE A 93 7.65 18.81 -3.36
CA ILE A 93 6.76 18.26 -2.33
C ILE A 93 5.30 18.58 -2.62
N LEU A 94 4.46 17.55 -2.56
CA LEU A 94 3.01 17.63 -2.61
C LEU A 94 2.41 17.41 -1.23
N LEU A 95 1.38 18.20 -0.91
CA LEU A 95 0.60 18.04 0.32
C LEU A 95 -0.57 17.10 0.05
N ILE A 96 -0.64 15.99 0.79
CA ILE A 96 -1.77 15.06 0.73
C ILE A 96 -2.56 15.21 2.02
N THR A 97 -3.85 15.50 1.89
CA THR A 97 -4.79 15.55 3.02
C THR A 97 -5.66 14.29 3.07
N PRO A 98 -6.21 13.92 4.24
CA PRO A 98 -7.19 12.85 4.32
C PRO A 98 -8.37 13.10 3.38
N SER A 99 -8.86 12.05 2.74
CA SER A 99 -10.04 12.08 1.87
C SER A 99 -11.23 11.45 2.56
N ASP A 100 -12.41 12.02 2.33
CA ASP A 100 -13.68 11.49 2.81
C ASP A 100 -14.34 10.60 1.75
N ARG A 101 -14.78 9.41 2.16
CA ARG A 101 -15.53 8.47 1.34
C ARG A 101 -16.72 7.97 2.14
N SER A 102 -17.88 7.93 1.48
CA SER A 102 -19.09 7.35 2.06
C SER A 102 -19.51 6.15 1.23
N PHE A 103 -19.99 5.10 1.89
CA PHE A 103 -20.55 3.93 1.22
C PHE A 103 -21.73 3.37 2.01
N SER A 104 -22.77 2.95 1.28
CA SER A 104 -23.97 2.38 1.87
C SER A 104 -23.85 0.87 1.97
N MET A 105 -24.32 0.34 3.10
CA MET A 105 -24.33 -1.07 3.45
C MET A 105 -25.74 -1.46 3.86
N LYS A 106 -26.09 -2.73 3.66
CA LYS A 106 -27.30 -3.31 4.25
C LYS A 106 -26.89 -4.18 5.42
N ASP A 107 -27.64 -4.09 6.51
CA ASP A 107 -27.53 -5.04 7.63
C ASP A 107 -28.14 -6.40 7.25
N GLU A 108 -28.03 -7.36 8.18
CA GLU A 108 -28.59 -8.71 8.03
C GLU A 108 -30.13 -8.70 7.90
N ASN A 109 -30.78 -7.62 8.35
CA ASN A 109 -32.23 -7.40 8.26
C ASN A 109 -32.65 -6.63 6.99
N GLY A 110 -31.70 -6.35 6.09
CA GLY A 110 -31.94 -5.62 4.83
C GLY A 110 -32.05 -4.10 4.97
N LYS A 111 -31.87 -3.54 6.18
CA LYS A 111 -31.89 -2.10 6.43
C LYS A 111 -30.58 -1.46 5.95
N SER A 112 -30.71 -0.43 5.13
CA SER A 112 -29.56 0.31 4.60
C SER A 112 -29.03 1.32 5.63
N PHE A 113 -27.72 1.35 5.83
CA PHE A 113 -27.01 2.37 6.60
C PHE A 113 -25.79 2.86 5.82
N THR A 114 -25.46 4.14 5.95
CA THR A 114 -24.31 4.75 5.27
C THR A 114 -23.16 4.92 6.25
N ILE A 115 -21.99 4.40 5.89
CA ILE A 115 -20.74 4.61 6.63
C ILE A 115 -20.00 5.78 5.98
N HIS A 116 -19.57 6.73 6.81
CA HIS A 116 -18.65 7.79 6.43
C HIS A 116 -17.25 7.44 6.94
N ARG A 117 -16.25 7.49 6.07
CA ARG A 117 -14.85 7.20 6.39
C ARG A 117 -13.94 8.32 5.91
N ARG A 118 -13.08 8.80 6.79
CA ARG A 118 -12.00 9.74 6.49
C ARG A 118 -10.66 9.04 6.65
N GLN A 119 -9.84 9.01 5.60
CA GLN A 119 -8.56 8.29 5.63
C GLN A 119 -7.56 8.88 4.63
N MET A 120 -6.26 8.65 4.86
CA MET A 120 -5.21 8.95 3.88
C MET A 120 -5.36 8.08 2.64
N ALA A 121 -5.44 8.72 1.48
CA ALA A 121 -5.57 8.03 0.20
C ALA A 121 -4.21 7.55 -0.35
N MET A 122 -3.51 6.75 0.44
CA MET A 122 -2.23 6.15 0.08
C MET A 122 -2.07 4.73 0.62
N THR A 123 -1.17 3.98 0.00
CA THR A 123 -0.77 2.63 0.41
C THR A 123 0.75 2.50 0.32
N PRO A 124 1.39 1.62 1.11
CA PRO A 124 2.76 1.21 0.83
C PRO A 124 2.90 0.73 -0.62
N ALA A 125 3.99 1.12 -1.28
CA ALA A 125 4.25 0.84 -2.70
C ALA A 125 5.30 -0.25 -2.93
N TYR A 126 5.61 -1.05 -1.91
CA TYR A 126 6.61 -2.13 -2.00
C TYR A 126 6.10 -3.38 -2.71
N ALA A 127 4.82 -3.73 -2.51
CA ALA A 127 4.17 -4.86 -3.15
C ALA A 127 2.71 -4.53 -3.44
N PHE A 128 2.22 -4.91 -4.61
CA PHE A 128 0.83 -4.74 -5.02
C PHE A 128 0.45 -5.83 -6.03
N THR A 129 -0.84 -6.10 -6.14
CA THR A 129 -1.34 -7.15 -7.02
C THR A 129 -1.20 -6.77 -8.49
N ASN A 130 -1.15 -7.77 -9.38
CA ASN A 130 -1.14 -7.57 -10.83
C ASN A 130 -2.36 -6.76 -11.31
N PHE A 131 -3.53 -6.92 -10.68
CA PHE A 131 -4.72 -6.10 -10.93
C PHE A 131 -4.46 -4.61 -10.66
N LYS A 132 -3.82 -4.28 -9.54
CA LYS A 132 -3.45 -2.89 -9.20
C LYS A 132 -2.32 -2.34 -10.06
N SER A 133 -1.53 -3.21 -10.68
CA SER A 133 -0.48 -2.85 -11.64
C SER A 133 -0.99 -2.59 -13.06
N GLN A 134 -2.20 -3.04 -13.39
CA GLN A 134 -2.71 -3.00 -14.77
C GLN A 134 -2.74 -1.56 -15.30
N GLY A 135 -2.19 -1.35 -16.49
CA GLY A 135 -2.10 -0.03 -17.12
C GLY A 135 -0.98 0.87 -16.57
N GLN A 136 -0.17 0.39 -15.62
CA GLN A 136 1.03 1.09 -15.15
C GLN A 136 2.28 0.57 -15.86
N THR A 137 3.29 1.43 -15.95
CA THR A 137 4.61 1.10 -16.52
C THR A 137 5.67 1.25 -15.43
N LEU A 138 6.42 0.19 -15.17
CA LEU A 138 7.30 0.03 -14.01
C LEU A 138 8.74 -0.22 -14.47
N ILE A 139 9.70 0.48 -13.87
CA ILE A 139 11.11 0.41 -14.30
C ILE A 139 11.73 -0.94 -13.94
N ALA A 140 11.55 -1.38 -12.70
CA ALA A 140 12.03 -2.66 -12.19
C ALA A 140 10.95 -3.31 -11.31
N ILE A 141 10.72 -4.60 -11.50
CA ILE A 141 9.71 -5.36 -10.77
C ILE A 141 10.28 -6.69 -10.29
N PHE A 142 9.83 -7.11 -9.12
CA PHE A 142 9.87 -8.50 -8.68
C PHE A 142 8.46 -9.07 -8.84
N VAL A 143 8.36 -10.26 -9.44
CA VAL A 143 7.08 -10.92 -9.68
C VAL A 143 7.11 -12.26 -8.97
N ASP A 144 6.23 -12.41 -7.99
CA ASP A 144 5.95 -13.71 -7.38
C ASP A 144 5.01 -14.50 -8.31
N LEU A 145 5.51 -15.64 -8.80
CA LEU A 145 4.77 -16.56 -9.67
C LEU A 145 4.30 -17.81 -8.90
N ALA A 146 4.41 -17.82 -7.58
CA ALA A 146 3.82 -18.87 -6.78
C ALA A 146 2.29 -18.88 -6.95
N PRO A 147 1.64 -20.07 -6.90
CA PRO A 147 0.18 -20.16 -6.89
C PRO A 147 -0.38 -19.33 -5.71
N PRO A 148 -1.35 -18.43 -5.94
CA PRO A 148 -1.88 -17.61 -4.87
C PRO A 148 -2.72 -18.47 -3.88
N PRO A 149 -2.89 -18.02 -2.63
CA PRO A 149 -3.65 -18.76 -1.61
C PRO A 149 -5.12 -19.04 -2.00
N LYS A 150 -5.66 -18.26 -2.94
CA LYS A 150 -7.00 -18.43 -3.52
C LYS A 150 -6.94 -18.17 -5.03
N GLY A 151 -7.32 -19.16 -5.83
CA GLY A 151 -7.25 -19.11 -7.29
C GLY A 151 -5.93 -19.69 -7.83
N GLY A 152 -5.86 -19.94 -9.14
CA GLY A 152 -4.64 -20.38 -9.81
C GLY A 152 -3.91 -19.21 -10.47
N LEU A 153 -2.60 -19.32 -10.66
CA LEU A 153 -1.86 -18.43 -11.54
C LEU A 153 -2.24 -18.75 -12.99
N SER A 154 -3.00 -17.87 -13.64
CA SER A 154 -3.28 -18.01 -15.08
C SER A 154 -2.13 -17.44 -15.91
N ALA A 155 -1.92 -17.97 -17.12
CA ALA A 155 -0.96 -17.41 -18.08
C ALA A 155 -1.22 -15.92 -18.35
N PHE A 156 -2.50 -15.51 -18.33
CA PHE A 156 -2.89 -14.11 -18.46
C PHE A 156 -2.42 -13.25 -17.28
N SER A 157 -2.59 -13.72 -16.04
CA SER A 157 -2.13 -13.02 -14.84
C SER A 157 -0.61 -12.84 -14.82
N ALA A 158 0.14 -13.86 -15.24
CA ALA A 158 1.59 -13.81 -15.40
C ALA A 158 2.00 -12.82 -16.49
N TYR A 159 1.35 -12.87 -17.66
CA TYR A 159 1.58 -11.92 -18.75
C TYR A 159 1.33 -10.47 -18.32
N VAL A 160 0.22 -10.19 -17.62
CA VAL A 160 -0.07 -8.84 -17.11
C VAL A 160 1.03 -8.36 -16.18
N ALA A 161 1.51 -9.20 -15.26
CA ALA A 161 2.58 -8.83 -14.33
C ALA A 161 3.92 -8.58 -15.04
N LEU A 162 4.33 -9.47 -15.94
CA LEU A 162 5.61 -9.38 -16.65
C LEU A 162 5.63 -8.21 -17.64
N SER A 163 4.52 -7.94 -18.31
CA SER A 163 4.38 -6.82 -19.27
C SER A 163 4.45 -5.42 -18.63
N ARG A 164 4.57 -5.31 -17.30
CA ARG A 164 4.75 -4.03 -16.63
C ARG A 164 6.20 -3.53 -16.63
N SER A 165 7.19 -4.41 -16.81
CA SER A 165 8.62 -4.04 -16.80
C SER A 165 9.03 -3.35 -18.10
N GLN A 166 9.79 -2.26 -18.02
CA GLN A 166 10.34 -1.61 -19.22
C GLN A 166 11.63 -2.26 -19.72
N GLU A 167 12.53 -2.74 -18.83
CA GLU A 167 13.88 -3.14 -19.25
C GLU A 167 14.51 -4.32 -18.47
N GLN A 168 14.01 -4.71 -17.29
CA GLN A 168 14.62 -5.80 -16.51
C GLN A 168 13.58 -6.62 -15.74
N LEU A 169 13.55 -7.93 -16.02
CA LEU A 169 12.86 -8.93 -15.22
C LEU A 169 13.92 -9.69 -14.43
N ARG A 170 13.87 -9.61 -13.09
CA ARG A 170 14.69 -10.46 -12.22
C ARG A 170 13.80 -11.59 -11.71
N ILE A 171 13.94 -12.77 -12.30
CA ILE A 171 13.26 -14.00 -11.86
C ILE A 171 14.04 -14.53 -10.67
N GLU A 172 13.38 -14.67 -9.51
CA GLU A 172 14.02 -14.84 -8.22
C GLU A 172 14.05 -16.30 -7.71
N ASP A 173 13.84 -17.28 -8.61
CA ASP A 173 13.91 -18.70 -8.25
C ASP A 173 15.32 -19.14 -7.78
N ALA A 174 16.39 -18.52 -8.27
CA ALA A 174 17.77 -18.90 -7.89
C ALA A 174 18.25 -18.27 -6.58
N ARG A 175 17.57 -17.24 -6.05
CA ARG A 175 18.01 -16.49 -4.85
C ARG A 175 17.47 -17.07 -3.55
N LEU A 176 16.30 -17.70 -3.57
CA LEU A 176 15.74 -18.37 -2.40
C LEU A 176 16.61 -19.56 -1.96
N GLU A 177 17.21 -20.29 -2.89
CA GLU A 177 18.19 -21.33 -2.55
C GLU A 177 19.48 -20.76 -1.94
N ALA A 178 19.96 -19.63 -2.46
CA ALA A 178 21.15 -18.97 -1.95
C ALA A 178 20.92 -18.38 -0.55
N LEU A 179 19.75 -17.76 -0.32
CA LEU A 179 19.38 -17.21 0.98
C LEU A 179 19.10 -18.32 1.99
N ALA A 180 18.47 -19.43 1.59
CA ALA A 180 18.30 -20.62 2.44
C ALA A 180 19.65 -21.24 2.84
N LYS A 181 20.61 -21.31 1.91
CA LYS A 181 21.99 -21.72 2.20
C LYS A 181 22.72 -20.76 3.14
N GLN A 182 22.49 -19.45 3.01
CA GLN A 182 23.09 -18.44 3.88
C GLN A 182 22.47 -18.48 5.29
N THR A 183 21.16 -18.66 5.41
CA THR A 183 20.47 -18.83 6.71
C THR A 183 20.90 -20.11 7.41
N ALA A 184 21.16 -21.19 6.67
CA ALA A 184 21.72 -22.43 7.21
C ALA A 184 23.16 -22.28 7.75
N LEU A 185 23.94 -21.34 7.21
CA LEU A 185 25.29 -21.01 7.70
C LEU A 185 25.29 -20.15 8.97
N VAL A 186 24.21 -19.42 9.24
CA VAL A 186 24.06 -18.53 10.41
C VAL A 186 23.42 -19.27 11.61
N GLY A 187 23.08 -20.56 11.47
CA GLY A 187 22.62 -21.40 12.57
C GLY A 187 21.22 -21.07 13.10
N VAL A 188 20.46 -20.23 12.39
CA VAL A 188 19.05 -19.98 12.71
C VAL A 188 18.22 -21.07 12.05
N ALA A 189 17.65 -21.97 12.86
CA ALA A 189 16.80 -23.03 12.35
C ALA A 189 15.62 -22.42 11.57
N PRO A 190 15.33 -22.89 10.34
CA PRO A 190 14.15 -22.45 9.61
C PRO A 190 12.91 -22.79 10.45
N MET A 191 12.06 -21.79 10.65
CA MET A 191 10.80 -21.92 11.38
C MET A 191 9.95 -22.98 10.68
N GLN A 192 9.81 -24.16 11.30
CA GLN A 192 8.97 -25.22 10.76
C GLN A 192 7.50 -24.81 10.92
N LEU A 193 6.82 -24.60 9.80
CA LEU A 193 5.37 -24.57 9.78
C LEU A 193 4.88 -25.97 10.15
N VAL A 194 4.35 -26.09 11.37
CA VAL A 194 3.65 -27.29 11.83
C VAL A 194 2.32 -27.35 11.08
N GLU A 195 2.26 -28.18 10.04
CA GLU A 195 0.99 -28.56 9.43
C GLU A 195 0.20 -29.42 10.41
N ASN A 196 -0.68 -28.79 11.20
CA ASN A 196 -1.70 -29.50 11.95
C ASN A 196 -2.81 -29.91 10.98
N GLY A 197 -2.71 -31.14 10.47
CA GLY A 197 -3.80 -31.80 9.76
C GLY A 197 -4.95 -32.15 10.70
N ARG A 198 -6.15 -31.69 10.34
CA ARG A 198 -7.42 -32.43 10.40
C ARG A 198 -8.49 -31.71 9.60
#